data_AF-A0A850CCQ0-F1
#
_entry.id   AF-A0A850CCQ0-F1
#
_cell.length_a   1.000
_cell.length_b   1.000
_cell.length_c   1.000
_cell.angle_alpha   90.00
_cell.angle_beta   90.00
_cell.angle_gamma   90.00
#
_symmetry.space_group_name_H-M   'P 1'
#
loop_
_entity.id
_entity.type
_entity.pdbx_description
1 polymer ?
#
loop_
_entity_poly.entity_id
_entity_poly.type
_entity_poly.pdbx_seq_one_letter_code
_entity_poly.pdbx_strand_id
1 'polypeptide(L)'
;MNLNDSSSVPGEDAVVLPDAWAAHTLDRRGRGGPRAVVIDPEAPQRLQDLFDQKHDFFEKPLEVAQGGPYEAAIRAGTALQPDAEAAAFAVALLGRTHHQRRKEFERLAVHAWTARHGLPFAVEALTELYANSLTWYRAHNHPADSHLSFTPHSMYSITRYAIVSMDALADVRSLLAALPDDEYEHIRALVEARRTGDAHKFVSAVLMPEQEQWALDACAAYADRGHARHGADILWTFVSTAEHLSLCGVEYFDHPQFDAGAVARALHVLGADLLPLLTATLEDDAKPSAETRDLMYEAIGRIPSETGIAFLLERTVRPQTLDALRQAAARFPVRTLRAVAAVAPGTASHARSRIAGLVREFGIEQHLSALDEESRGRVEELLAATSRFETAELPAVFAVPPWTPFKAAGTTAVAGLVPPEIDELRWAPEERDAWGTMPEHGYEYDYIRSTPTMWERMMPDGPDPDHYYFPGLLAWGPDDRARAALPLWTGKFEWASTETLCAILARFGEEAAGRVQELIKKRPSHRNAMLPLVSLDVARMAADLVSRPRGDRALGRAWLDRHAADAASLLIPDALGKAGKQRLSAVDALKHLAATDRALLDERAAAYG
;
A
#
# COMPACT_ATOMS: atom_id res chain seq x y z
N MET A 1 -13.07 -23.43 -17.90
CA MET A 1 -14.38 -23.36 -17.22
C MET A 1 -14.99 -24.76 -17.26
N ASN A 2 -15.08 -25.46 -16.13
CA ASN A 2 -15.75 -26.76 -16.03
C ASN A 2 -17.26 -26.52 -15.93
N LEU A 3 -18.06 -27.11 -16.82
CA LEU A 3 -19.50 -26.88 -16.92
C LEU A 3 -20.32 -27.42 -15.73
N ASN A 4 -19.69 -28.15 -14.80
CA ASN A 4 -20.33 -28.67 -13.58
C ASN A 4 -20.39 -27.64 -12.43
N ASP A 5 -19.82 -26.45 -12.60
CA ASP A 5 -19.65 -25.45 -11.55
C ASP A 5 -20.51 -24.18 -11.73
N SER A 6 -21.36 -24.15 -12.75
CA SER A 6 -22.25 -23.01 -13.04
C SER A 6 -23.45 -22.99 -12.10
N SER A 7 -23.77 -21.83 -11.52
CA SER A 7 -24.95 -21.69 -10.67
C SER A 7 -26.26 -21.75 -11.48
N SER A 8 -27.33 -22.22 -10.83
CA SER A 8 -28.70 -22.14 -11.36
C SER A 8 -29.31 -20.73 -11.24
N VAL A 9 -28.67 -19.82 -10.47
CA VAL A 9 -29.10 -18.44 -10.30
C VAL A 9 -28.48 -17.55 -11.39
N PRO A 10 -29.27 -16.82 -12.18
CA PRO A 10 -28.74 -15.93 -13.21
C PRO A 10 -27.78 -14.88 -12.65
N GLY A 11 -26.59 -14.74 -13.27
CA GLY A 11 -25.62 -13.71 -12.93
C GLY A 11 -24.68 -14.04 -11.76
N GLU A 12 -24.86 -15.17 -11.08
CA GLU A 12 -24.02 -15.57 -9.94
C GLU A 12 -22.57 -15.91 -10.32
N ASP A 13 -22.29 -16.12 -11.61
CA ASP A 13 -20.95 -16.41 -12.12
C ASP A 13 -20.28 -15.17 -12.76
N ALA A 14 -20.89 -13.99 -12.65
CA ALA A 14 -20.38 -12.76 -13.26
C ALA A 14 -19.78 -11.80 -12.22
N VAL A 15 -18.64 -11.21 -12.57
CA VAL A 15 -18.11 -10.04 -11.87
C VAL A 15 -18.87 -8.82 -12.34
N VAL A 16 -19.50 -8.09 -11.40
CA VAL A 16 -20.20 -6.83 -11.70
C VAL A 16 -19.51 -5.69 -10.96
N LEU A 17 -19.06 -4.69 -11.71
CA LEU A 17 -18.41 -3.49 -11.17
C LEU A 17 -19.44 -2.39 -10.91
N PRO A 18 -19.35 -1.65 -9.79
CA PRO A 18 -20.11 -0.42 -9.59
C PRO A 18 -19.77 0.63 -10.65
N ASP A 19 -20.70 1.53 -10.98
CA ASP A 19 -20.49 2.59 -11.98
C ASP A 19 -19.24 3.45 -11.67
N ALA A 20 -19.01 3.75 -10.39
CA ALA A 20 -17.83 4.48 -9.94
C ALA A 20 -16.51 3.76 -10.27
N TRP A 21 -16.51 2.43 -10.33
CA TRP A 21 -15.34 1.63 -10.69
C TRP A 21 -15.27 1.41 -12.21
N ALA A 22 -16.43 1.20 -12.84
CA ALA A 22 -16.53 1.02 -14.28
C ALA A 22 -15.96 2.23 -15.06
N ALA A 23 -16.06 3.45 -14.52
CA ALA A 23 -15.46 4.65 -15.10
C ALA A 23 -13.92 4.60 -15.19
N HIS A 24 -13.26 3.72 -14.44
CA HIS A 24 -11.80 3.57 -14.43
C HIS A 24 -11.28 2.43 -15.30
N THR A 25 -12.15 1.65 -15.94
CA THR A 25 -11.73 0.56 -16.82
C THR A 25 -11.19 1.08 -18.15
N LEU A 26 -10.36 0.28 -18.80
CA LEU A 26 -9.78 0.59 -20.10
C LEU A 26 -10.26 -0.40 -21.14
N ASP A 27 -10.70 0.11 -22.29
CA ASP A 27 -11.25 -0.71 -23.36
C ASP A 27 -10.14 -1.59 -23.96
N ARG A 28 -10.51 -2.76 -24.48
CA ARG A 28 -9.62 -3.68 -25.18
C ARG A 28 -10.25 -4.11 -26.48
N ARG A 29 -9.46 -4.20 -27.54
CA ARG A 29 -9.94 -4.76 -28.80
C ARG A 29 -10.46 -6.19 -28.57
N GLY A 30 -11.60 -6.50 -29.18
CA GLY A 30 -12.24 -7.82 -29.07
C GLY A 30 -12.93 -8.10 -27.72
N ARG A 31 -13.01 -7.15 -26.79
CA ARG A 31 -13.77 -7.29 -25.53
C ARG A 31 -14.79 -6.16 -25.36
N GLY A 32 -16.07 -6.54 -25.27
CA GLY A 32 -17.16 -5.58 -25.04
C GLY A 32 -17.33 -4.59 -26.20
N GLY A 33 -18.12 -3.54 -25.96
CA GLY A 33 -18.22 -2.40 -26.86
C GLY A 33 -17.32 -1.26 -26.38
N PRO A 34 -16.46 -0.68 -27.24
CA PRO A 34 -15.65 0.46 -26.85
C PRO A 34 -16.52 1.68 -26.55
N ARG A 35 -16.06 2.52 -25.63
CA ARG A 35 -16.69 3.81 -25.30
C ARG A 35 -16.60 4.74 -26.50
N ALA A 36 -17.66 5.51 -26.73
CA ALA A 36 -17.65 6.53 -27.76
C ALA A 36 -16.72 7.68 -27.35
N VAL A 37 -15.70 7.94 -28.17
CA VAL A 37 -14.79 9.08 -28.00
C VAL A 37 -15.04 10.06 -29.14
N VAL A 38 -15.41 11.29 -28.80
CA VAL A 38 -15.56 12.38 -29.76
C VAL A 38 -14.29 13.21 -29.73
N ILE A 39 -13.53 13.16 -30.82
CA ILE A 39 -12.34 13.99 -30.99
C ILE A 39 -12.77 15.45 -31.06
N ASP A 40 -12.08 16.29 -30.31
CA ASP A 40 -12.41 17.71 -30.21
C ASP A 40 -11.70 18.47 -31.35
N PRO A 41 -12.45 19.04 -32.31
CA PRO A 41 -11.87 19.69 -33.48
C PRO A 41 -11.09 20.97 -33.13
N GLU A 42 -11.37 21.60 -31.99
CA GLU A 42 -10.70 22.81 -31.52
C GLU A 42 -9.48 22.51 -30.61
N ALA A 43 -9.18 21.23 -30.34
CA ALA A 43 -8.01 20.84 -29.57
C ALA A 43 -6.67 21.32 -30.15
N PRO A 44 -6.42 21.28 -31.48
CA PRO A 44 -5.18 21.80 -32.06
C PRO A 44 -4.98 23.29 -31.75
N GLN A 45 -6.03 24.11 -31.88
CA GLN A 45 -5.95 25.53 -31.60
C GLN A 45 -5.72 25.79 -30.11
N ARG A 46 -6.45 25.12 -29.22
CA ARG A 46 -6.25 25.28 -27.77
C ARG A 46 -4.88 24.82 -27.29
N LEU A 47 -4.32 23.77 -27.90
CA LEU A 47 -2.94 23.35 -27.59
C LEU A 47 -1.92 24.38 -28.07
N GLN A 48 -2.11 24.95 -29.26
CA GLN A 48 -1.27 26.05 -29.76
C GLN A 48 -1.37 27.28 -28.85
N ASP A 49 -2.59 27.71 -28.51
CA ASP A 49 -2.85 28.83 -27.60
C ASP A 49 -2.18 28.59 -26.24
N LEU A 50 -2.19 27.35 -25.76
CA LEU A 50 -1.55 26.96 -24.51
C LEU A 50 -0.03 27.07 -24.61
N PHE A 51 0.59 26.63 -25.70
CA PHE A 51 2.02 26.82 -25.92
C PHE A 51 2.39 28.31 -26.01
N ASP A 52 1.59 29.11 -26.70
CA ASP A 52 1.82 30.56 -26.84
C ASP A 52 1.65 31.29 -25.50
N GLN A 53 0.59 30.98 -24.74
CA GLN A 53 0.38 31.52 -23.39
C GLN A 53 1.51 31.16 -22.44
N LYS A 54 2.16 30.02 -22.67
CA LYS A 54 3.19 29.45 -21.79
C LYS A 54 4.59 29.51 -22.42
N HIS A 55 4.82 30.41 -23.38
CA HIS A 55 6.10 30.52 -24.10
C HIS A 55 7.31 30.69 -23.16
N ASP A 56 7.18 31.47 -22.08
CA ASP A 56 8.20 31.66 -21.03
C ASP A 56 8.75 30.33 -20.47
N PHE A 57 7.96 29.25 -20.49
CA PHE A 57 8.38 27.95 -19.98
C PHE A 57 9.27 27.18 -20.96
N PHE A 58 9.22 27.54 -22.23
CA PHE A 58 10.09 26.99 -23.26
C PHE A 58 11.37 27.81 -23.42
N GLU A 59 11.40 29.09 -22.98
CA GLU A 59 12.58 29.96 -23.08
C GLU A 59 13.81 29.35 -22.41
N LYS A 60 13.72 28.97 -21.13
CA LYS A 60 14.87 28.42 -20.40
C LYS A 60 15.35 27.08 -20.98
N PRO A 61 14.48 26.10 -21.29
CA PRO A 61 14.88 24.92 -22.05
C PRO A 61 15.54 25.26 -23.40
N LEU A 62 15.01 26.24 -24.15
CA LEU A 62 15.57 26.67 -25.43
C LEU A 62 16.97 27.29 -25.29
N GLU A 63 17.21 28.08 -24.24
CA GLU A 63 18.54 28.62 -23.93
C GLU A 63 19.57 27.50 -23.73
N VAL A 64 19.20 26.45 -22.99
CA VAL A 64 20.09 25.30 -22.75
C VAL A 64 20.21 24.41 -23.99
N ALA A 65 19.16 24.32 -24.79
CA ALA A 65 19.16 23.55 -26.03
C ALA A 65 19.87 24.24 -27.20
N GLN A 66 20.24 25.51 -27.07
CA GLN A 66 20.71 26.36 -28.16
C GLN A 66 21.88 25.73 -28.93
N GLY A 67 21.72 25.60 -30.25
CA GLY A 67 22.74 24.98 -31.11
C GLY A 67 22.86 23.45 -30.99
N GLY A 68 21.99 22.81 -30.21
CA GLY A 68 21.89 21.37 -30.05
C GLY A 68 20.62 20.77 -30.70
N PRO A 69 20.50 19.43 -30.72
CA PRO A 69 19.38 18.74 -31.37
C PRO A 69 18.01 19.05 -30.74
N TYR A 70 17.98 19.34 -29.43
CA TYR A 70 16.73 19.64 -28.72
C TYR A 70 16.12 21.00 -29.07
N GLU A 71 16.88 21.95 -29.62
CA GLU A 71 16.31 23.23 -30.04
C GLU A 71 15.32 23.02 -31.19
N ALA A 72 15.69 22.22 -32.18
CA ALA A 72 14.83 21.89 -33.30
C ALA A 72 13.57 21.14 -32.85
N ALA A 73 13.72 20.18 -31.92
CA ALA A 73 12.61 19.41 -31.38
C ALA A 73 11.60 20.28 -30.62
N ILE A 74 12.05 21.22 -29.78
CA ILE A 74 11.14 22.14 -29.07
C ILE A 74 10.35 22.99 -30.08
N ARG A 75 11.03 23.54 -31.09
CA ARG A 75 10.39 24.37 -32.12
C ARG A 75 9.40 23.57 -32.98
N ALA A 76 9.75 22.36 -33.38
CA ALA A 76 8.87 21.50 -34.16
C ALA A 76 7.62 21.08 -33.38
N GLY A 77 7.79 20.70 -32.10
CA GLY A 77 6.68 20.30 -31.24
C GLY A 77 5.72 21.44 -30.90
N THR A 78 6.24 22.61 -30.53
CA THR A 78 5.42 23.81 -30.23
C THR A 78 4.72 24.39 -31.45
N ALA A 79 5.22 24.12 -32.66
CA ALA A 79 4.57 24.46 -33.93
C ALA A 79 3.60 23.38 -34.45
N LEU A 80 3.40 22.29 -33.70
CA LEU A 80 2.54 21.16 -34.05
C LEU A 80 2.88 20.55 -35.43
N GLN A 81 4.17 20.45 -35.74
CA GLN A 81 4.65 19.74 -36.94
C GLN A 81 4.40 18.23 -36.83
N PRO A 82 4.31 17.49 -37.94
CA PRO A 82 4.09 16.04 -37.94
C PRO A 82 5.37 15.28 -37.55
N ASP A 83 5.90 15.57 -36.37
CA ASP A 83 7.02 14.88 -35.72
C ASP A 83 6.56 14.41 -34.33
N ALA A 84 6.38 13.10 -34.18
CA ALA A 84 5.81 12.50 -32.97
C ALA A 84 6.70 12.65 -31.74
N GLU A 85 8.03 12.55 -31.91
CA GLU A 85 8.98 12.69 -30.80
C GLU A 85 9.05 14.15 -30.34
N ALA A 86 9.10 15.10 -31.29
CA ALA A 86 9.06 16.52 -30.99
C ALA A 86 7.75 16.94 -30.31
N ALA A 87 6.61 16.40 -30.77
CA ALA A 87 5.30 16.64 -30.16
C ALA A 87 5.24 16.12 -28.71
N ALA A 88 5.72 14.89 -28.47
CA ALA A 88 5.83 14.31 -27.14
C ALA A 88 6.72 15.15 -26.23
N PHE A 89 7.88 15.58 -26.72
CA PHE A 89 8.84 16.36 -25.95
C PHE A 89 8.28 17.73 -25.52
N ALA A 90 7.57 18.44 -26.42
CA ALA A 90 6.93 19.72 -26.09
C ALA A 90 5.86 19.57 -25.01
N VAL A 91 5.03 18.51 -25.06
CA VAL A 91 4.03 18.21 -24.03
C VAL A 91 4.68 17.79 -22.71
N ALA A 92 5.78 17.02 -22.74
CA ALA A 92 6.54 16.65 -21.54
C ALA A 92 7.10 17.89 -20.82
N LEU A 93 7.65 18.86 -21.56
CA LEU A 93 8.14 20.14 -21.02
C LEU A 93 7.01 20.94 -20.35
N LEU A 94 5.86 21.01 -21.01
CA LEU A 94 4.67 21.68 -20.46
C LEU A 94 4.17 20.97 -19.18
N GLY A 95 4.12 19.64 -19.18
CA GLY A 95 3.71 18.84 -18.02
C GLY A 95 4.66 18.93 -16.83
N ARG A 96 5.97 19.06 -17.07
CA ARG A 96 6.98 19.19 -16.01
C ARG A 96 6.85 20.49 -15.22
N THR A 97 6.52 21.59 -15.90
CA THR A 97 6.35 22.91 -15.25
C THR A 97 5.01 23.03 -14.50
N HIS A 98 4.01 22.25 -14.89
CA HIS A 98 2.68 22.23 -14.28
C HIS A 98 2.24 20.81 -13.91
N HIS A 99 3.02 20.16 -13.04
CA HIS A 99 2.79 18.76 -12.66
C HIS A 99 1.35 18.45 -12.21
N GLN A 100 0.64 19.41 -11.59
CA GLN A 100 -0.76 19.24 -11.17
C GLN A 100 -1.77 19.14 -12.33
N ARG A 101 -1.47 19.79 -13.47
CA ARG A 101 -2.32 19.80 -14.68
C ARG A 101 -1.79 18.92 -15.79
N ARG A 102 -0.69 18.20 -15.55
CA ARG A 102 -0.05 17.31 -16.52
C ARG A 102 -1.06 16.42 -17.25
N LYS A 103 -1.92 15.71 -16.52
CA LYS A 103 -2.90 14.76 -17.09
C LYS A 103 -3.90 15.43 -18.05
N GLU A 104 -4.31 16.67 -17.75
CA GLU A 104 -5.19 17.48 -18.60
C GLU A 104 -4.50 17.84 -19.92
N PHE A 105 -3.21 18.20 -19.86
CA PHE A 105 -2.42 18.55 -21.04
C PHE A 105 -2.17 17.35 -21.95
N GLU A 106 -1.88 16.18 -21.38
CA GLU A 106 -1.69 14.95 -22.16
C GLU A 106 -2.98 14.56 -22.88
N ARG A 107 -4.14 14.68 -22.23
CA ARG A 107 -5.44 14.41 -22.86
C ARG A 107 -5.75 15.42 -23.97
N LEU A 108 -5.54 16.72 -23.72
CA LEU A 108 -5.69 17.76 -24.75
C LEU A 108 -4.77 17.48 -25.95
N ALA A 109 -3.53 17.05 -25.69
CA ALA A 109 -2.56 16.72 -26.72
C ALA A 109 -3.01 15.57 -27.61
N VAL A 110 -3.53 14.48 -27.01
CA VAL A 110 -4.11 13.36 -27.78
C VAL A 110 -5.20 13.87 -28.73
N HIS A 111 -6.17 14.65 -28.25
CA HIS A 111 -7.23 15.19 -29.10
C HIS A 111 -6.69 16.10 -30.21
N ALA A 112 -5.71 16.94 -29.89
CA ALA A 112 -5.08 17.84 -30.85
C ALA A 112 -4.31 17.09 -31.95
N TRP A 113 -3.53 16.08 -31.57
CA TRP A 113 -2.77 15.23 -32.48
C TRP A 113 -3.70 14.42 -33.38
N THR A 114 -4.75 13.82 -32.81
CA THR A 114 -5.74 13.07 -33.59
C THR A 114 -6.50 13.97 -34.56
N ALA A 115 -6.96 15.15 -34.12
CA ALA A 115 -7.69 16.08 -34.98
C ALA A 115 -6.86 16.64 -36.13
N ARG A 116 -5.56 16.90 -35.88
CA ARG A 116 -4.68 17.56 -36.86
C ARG A 116 -3.98 16.58 -37.82
N HIS A 117 -3.51 15.45 -37.30
CA HIS A 117 -2.62 14.52 -38.01
C HIS A 117 -3.15 13.09 -38.06
N GLY A 118 -4.31 12.83 -37.46
CA GLY A 118 -4.92 11.50 -37.41
C GLY A 118 -4.47 10.66 -36.21
N LEU A 119 -5.22 9.58 -35.96
CA LEU A 119 -4.96 8.66 -34.84
C LEU A 119 -3.58 7.97 -34.91
N PRO A 120 -3.05 7.54 -36.08
CA PRO A 120 -1.71 6.94 -36.15
C PRO A 120 -0.64 7.85 -35.53
N PHE A 121 -0.63 9.13 -35.89
CA PHE A 121 0.31 10.11 -35.34
C PHE A 121 0.14 10.29 -33.83
N ALA A 122 -1.10 10.36 -33.34
CA ALA A 122 -1.37 10.52 -31.92
C ALA A 122 -0.88 9.32 -31.09
N VAL A 123 -0.99 8.10 -31.62
CA VAL A 123 -0.49 6.88 -30.97
C VAL A 123 1.04 6.86 -30.94
N GLU A 124 1.70 7.25 -32.03
CA GLU A 124 3.16 7.38 -32.05
C GLU A 124 3.65 8.43 -31.04
N ALA A 125 3.05 9.61 -31.02
CA ALA A 125 3.43 10.68 -30.09
C ALA A 125 3.16 10.29 -28.63
N LEU A 126 2.06 9.58 -28.35
CA LEU A 126 1.77 9.06 -27.01
C LEU A 126 2.75 7.95 -26.59
N THR A 127 3.19 7.12 -27.53
CA THR A 127 4.24 6.11 -27.30
C THR A 127 5.53 6.78 -26.85
N GLU A 128 5.98 7.81 -27.58
CA GLU A 128 7.18 8.57 -27.21
C GLU A 128 7.02 9.31 -25.88
N LEU A 129 5.83 9.88 -25.62
CA LEU A 129 5.56 10.63 -24.38
C LEU A 129 5.63 9.74 -23.13
N TYR A 130 5.15 8.50 -23.21
CA TYR A 130 5.15 7.58 -22.07
C TYR A 130 6.43 6.74 -21.96
N ALA A 131 7.13 6.50 -23.07
CA ALA A 131 8.37 5.73 -23.06
C ALA A 131 9.57 6.58 -22.62
N ASN A 132 9.55 7.90 -22.82
CA ASN A 132 10.69 8.77 -22.55
C ASN A 132 10.52 9.62 -21.28
N SER A 133 11.62 9.76 -20.54
CA SER A 133 11.76 10.64 -19.38
C SER A 133 12.32 11.99 -19.80
N LEU A 134 11.70 13.06 -19.31
CA LEU A 134 12.26 14.40 -19.36
C LEU A 134 13.12 14.67 -18.11
N THR A 135 14.43 14.88 -18.30
CA THR A 135 15.29 15.45 -17.28
C THR A 135 15.66 16.88 -17.69
N TRP A 136 15.23 17.84 -16.87
CA TRP A 136 15.45 19.26 -17.13
C TRP A 136 15.82 19.98 -15.84
N TYR A 137 16.97 20.64 -15.82
CA TYR A 137 17.32 21.64 -14.82
C TYR A 137 18.33 22.66 -15.36
N ARG A 138 18.27 23.87 -14.81
CA ARG A 138 19.24 24.93 -15.07
C ARG A 138 20.07 25.16 -13.81
N ALA A 139 21.39 25.03 -13.93
CA ALA A 139 22.30 25.35 -12.84
C ALA A 139 22.40 26.86 -12.65
N HIS A 140 22.24 27.33 -11.41
CA HIS A 140 22.19 28.77 -11.11
C HIS A 140 23.59 29.42 -11.17
N ASN A 141 24.62 28.72 -10.71
CA ASN A 141 25.97 29.27 -10.58
C ASN A 141 26.92 28.82 -11.71
N HIS A 142 26.57 27.76 -12.43
CA HIS A 142 27.41 27.17 -13.48
C HIS A 142 26.53 26.78 -14.68
N PRO A 143 26.25 27.71 -15.62
CA PRO A 143 25.36 27.44 -16.75
C PRO A 143 25.75 26.21 -17.59
N ALA A 144 27.04 25.88 -17.65
CA ALA A 144 27.57 24.69 -18.30
C ALA A 144 27.10 23.36 -17.68
N ASP A 145 26.63 23.37 -16.43
CA ASP A 145 26.09 22.21 -15.72
C ASP A 145 24.58 22.07 -15.91
N SER A 146 23.94 22.94 -16.71
CA SER A 146 22.52 22.77 -17.05
C SER A 146 22.31 21.52 -17.89
N HIS A 147 21.22 20.80 -17.66
CA HIS A 147 20.94 19.55 -18.34
C HIS A 147 19.53 19.54 -18.91
N LEU A 148 19.43 19.13 -20.17
CA LEU A 148 18.18 18.84 -20.85
C LEU A 148 18.34 17.53 -21.61
N SER A 149 17.50 16.55 -21.28
CA SER A 149 17.43 15.28 -21.99
C SER A 149 15.99 14.77 -22.06
N PHE A 150 15.68 14.13 -23.17
CA PHE A 150 14.45 13.38 -23.40
C PHE A 150 14.87 12.02 -23.94
N THR A 151 14.87 11.02 -23.07
CA THR A 151 15.44 9.70 -23.35
C THR A 151 14.61 8.61 -22.68
N PRO A 152 14.66 7.35 -23.15
CA PRO A 152 13.82 6.28 -22.61
C PRO A 152 13.93 6.13 -21.09
N HIS A 153 12.79 5.88 -20.43
CA HIS A 153 12.75 5.60 -19.00
C HIS A 153 13.55 4.33 -18.66
N SER A 154 14.15 4.31 -17.47
CA SER A 154 14.48 3.04 -16.83
C SER A 154 13.20 2.35 -16.38
N MET A 155 13.20 1.01 -16.31
CA MET A 155 12.05 0.23 -15.80
C MET A 155 11.67 0.59 -14.36
N TYR A 156 12.63 1.04 -13.57
CA TYR A 156 12.35 1.59 -12.24
C TYR A 156 11.53 2.89 -12.32
N SER A 157 11.91 3.83 -13.19
CA SER A 157 11.21 5.12 -13.31
C SER A 157 9.81 4.95 -13.88
N ILE A 158 9.68 4.08 -14.89
CA ILE A 158 8.42 3.90 -15.61
C ILE A 158 7.32 3.30 -14.70
N THR A 159 7.71 2.48 -13.73
CA THR A 159 6.80 1.76 -12.83
C THR A 159 6.54 2.49 -11.51
N ARG A 160 7.45 3.37 -11.06
CA ARG A 160 7.34 4.07 -9.77
C ARG A 160 6.58 5.38 -9.85
N TYR A 161 6.67 6.08 -10.98
CA TYR A 161 6.04 7.38 -11.15
C TYR A 161 4.72 7.23 -11.91
N ALA A 162 3.69 7.98 -11.52
CA ALA A 162 2.42 8.07 -12.25
C ALA A 162 2.62 8.84 -13.57
N ILE A 163 3.34 8.24 -14.51
CA ILE A 163 3.75 8.88 -15.76
C ILE A 163 2.67 8.84 -16.84
N VAL A 164 1.62 8.06 -16.65
CA VAL A 164 0.55 7.88 -17.64
C VAL A 164 -0.68 8.67 -17.19
N SER A 165 -1.22 9.49 -18.08
CA SER A 165 -2.59 9.97 -17.95
C SER A 165 -3.57 8.85 -18.31
N MET A 166 -4.28 8.33 -17.31
CA MET A 166 -5.29 7.30 -17.52
C MET A 166 -6.44 7.78 -18.41
N ASP A 167 -6.80 9.07 -18.38
CA ASP A 167 -7.85 9.61 -19.24
C ASP A 167 -7.41 9.64 -20.72
N ALA A 168 -6.17 10.10 -20.98
CA ALA A 168 -5.62 10.11 -22.33
C ALA A 168 -5.46 8.69 -22.89
N LEU A 169 -4.98 7.76 -22.04
CA LEU A 169 -4.88 6.35 -22.39
C LEU A 169 -6.26 5.72 -22.64
N ALA A 170 -7.26 6.05 -21.82
CA ALA A 170 -8.62 5.56 -21.96
C ALA A 170 -9.24 5.98 -23.29
N ASP A 171 -9.05 7.24 -23.71
CA ASP A 171 -9.55 7.75 -24.98
C ASP A 171 -8.86 7.06 -26.17
N VAL A 172 -7.52 6.95 -26.16
CA VAL A 172 -6.78 6.26 -27.24
C VAL A 172 -7.17 4.79 -27.35
N ARG A 173 -7.32 4.09 -26.23
CA ARG A 173 -7.70 2.66 -26.25
C ARG A 173 -9.11 2.43 -26.75
N SER A 174 -10.05 3.31 -26.42
CA SER A 174 -11.41 3.26 -26.98
C SER A 174 -11.39 3.45 -28.50
N LEU A 175 -10.59 4.40 -29.00
CA LEU A 175 -10.44 4.63 -30.44
C LEU A 175 -9.81 3.41 -31.14
N LEU A 176 -8.71 2.87 -30.62
CA LEU A 176 -8.04 1.67 -31.17
C LEU A 176 -8.95 0.44 -31.20
N ALA A 177 -9.73 0.24 -30.12
CA ALA A 177 -10.67 -0.87 -30.03
C ALA A 177 -11.84 -0.75 -31.03
N ALA A 178 -12.17 0.47 -31.48
CA ALA A 178 -13.24 0.73 -32.45
C ALA A 178 -12.79 0.68 -33.92
N LEU A 179 -11.49 0.64 -34.20
CA LEU A 179 -10.96 0.67 -35.57
C LEU A 179 -11.31 -0.60 -36.38
N PRO A 180 -11.50 -0.48 -37.70
CA PRO A 180 -11.39 -1.60 -38.62
C PRO A 180 -10.05 -2.33 -38.52
N ASP A 181 -9.99 -3.60 -38.92
CA ASP A 181 -8.80 -4.44 -38.79
C ASP A 181 -7.58 -3.89 -39.55
N ASP A 182 -7.78 -3.34 -40.76
CA ASP A 182 -6.71 -2.81 -41.61
C ASP A 182 -6.08 -1.52 -41.04
N GLU A 183 -6.91 -0.60 -40.56
CA GLU A 183 -6.44 0.61 -39.88
C GLU A 183 -5.72 0.28 -38.56
N TYR A 184 -6.25 -0.68 -37.80
CA TYR A 184 -5.60 -1.17 -36.58
C TYR A 184 -4.23 -1.78 -36.87
N GLU A 185 -4.11 -2.64 -37.89
CA GLU A 185 -2.85 -3.27 -38.28
C GLU A 185 -1.80 -2.26 -38.76
N HIS A 186 -2.23 -1.19 -39.43
CA HIS A 186 -1.34 -0.10 -39.80
C HIS A 186 -0.72 0.58 -38.56
N ILE A 187 -1.54 0.91 -37.55
CA ILE A 187 -1.05 1.52 -36.30
C ILE A 187 -0.19 0.53 -35.53
N ARG A 188 -0.57 -0.76 -35.46
CA ARG A 188 0.23 -1.80 -34.82
C ARG A 188 1.64 -1.87 -35.41
N ALA A 189 1.77 -1.78 -36.74
CA ALA A 189 3.08 -1.78 -37.40
C ALA A 189 3.93 -0.55 -37.06
N LEU A 190 3.31 0.63 -36.89
CA LEU A 190 4.02 1.84 -36.45
C LEU A 190 4.53 1.70 -35.02
N VAL A 191 3.70 1.18 -34.10
CA VAL A 191 4.11 0.92 -32.71
C VAL A 191 5.21 -0.15 -32.66
N GLU A 192 5.09 -1.23 -33.43
CA GLU A 192 6.11 -2.28 -33.53
C GLU A 192 7.48 -1.72 -33.92
N ALA A 193 7.53 -0.83 -34.92
CA ALA A 193 8.77 -0.20 -35.37
C ALA A 193 9.46 0.64 -34.28
N ARG A 194 8.72 1.08 -33.27
CA ARG A 194 9.22 1.87 -32.13
C ARG A 194 9.65 1.03 -30.93
N ARG A 195 9.45 -0.29 -30.94
CA ARG A 195 9.83 -1.23 -29.85
C ARG A 195 11.35 -1.45 -29.72
N THR A 196 12.13 -0.37 -29.67
CA THR A 196 13.59 -0.37 -29.73
C THR A 196 14.28 -0.62 -28.39
N GLY A 197 13.56 -0.50 -27.28
CA GLY A 197 14.07 -0.74 -25.91
C GLY A 197 12.94 -1.05 -24.93
N ASP A 198 13.30 -1.41 -23.69
CA ASP A 198 12.34 -1.96 -22.71
C ASP A 198 11.20 -1.01 -22.37
N ALA A 199 11.48 0.30 -22.23
CA ALA A 199 10.44 1.31 -22.02
C ALA A 199 9.40 1.33 -23.16
N HIS A 200 9.86 1.32 -24.42
CA HIS A 200 8.97 1.28 -25.58
C HIS A 200 8.20 -0.03 -25.68
N LYS A 201 8.85 -1.17 -25.41
CA LYS A 201 8.19 -2.49 -25.37
C LYS A 201 7.09 -2.52 -24.32
N PHE A 202 7.37 -1.97 -23.14
CA PHE A 202 6.42 -1.87 -22.03
C PHE A 202 5.22 -0.98 -22.37
N VAL A 203 5.47 0.24 -22.88
CA VAL A 203 4.40 1.17 -23.29
C VAL A 203 3.56 0.62 -24.44
N SER A 204 4.17 -0.12 -25.37
CA SER A 204 3.41 -0.77 -26.46
C SER A 204 2.37 -1.75 -25.91
N ALA A 205 2.68 -2.50 -24.85
CA ALA A 205 1.72 -3.38 -24.18
C ALA A 205 0.61 -2.60 -23.45
N VAL A 206 0.94 -1.43 -22.89
CA VAL A 206 -0.05 -0.53 -22.27
C VAL A 206 -1.09 -0.04 -23.29
N LEU A 207 -0.63 0.31 -24.51
CA LEU A 207 -1.46 0.82 -25.59
C LEU A 207 -2.27 -0.29 -26.30
N MET A 208 -1.65 -1.43 -26.57
CA MET A 208 -2.24 -2.54 -27.35
C MET A 208 -2.11 -3.88 -26.58
N PRO A 209 -2.79 -4.03 -25.43
CA PRO A 209 -2.64 -5.20 -24.54
C PRO A 209 -3.12 -6.54 -25.11
N GLU A 210 -3.85 -6.52 -26.22
CA GLU A 210 -4.26 -7.69 -26.99
C GLU A 210 -3.11 -8.36 -27.75
N GLN A 211 -1.98 -7.67 -27.90
CA GLN A 211 -0.76 -8.23 -28.49
C GLN A 211 -0.04 -9.08 -27.44
N GLU A 212 -0.36 -10.38 -27.40
CA GLU A 212 0.11 -11.29 -26.34
C GLU A 212 1.64 -11.24 -26.16
N GLN A 213 2.42 -11.33 -27.24
CA GLN A 213 3.88 -11.28 -27.15
C GLN A 213 4.38 -9.95 -26.57
N TRP A 214 3.69 -8.83 -26.85
CA TRP A 214 4.05 -7.54 -26.28
C TRP A 214 3.78 -7.49 -24.79
N ALA A 215 2.66 -8.06 -24.33
CA ALA A 215 2.35 -8.20 -22.91
C ALA A 215 3.37 -9.08 -22.19
N LEU A 216 3.79 -10.20 -22.79
CA LEU A 216 4.83 -11.08 -22.24
C LEU A 216 6.18 -10.38 -22.14
N ASP A 217 6.61 -9.66 -23.19
CA ASP A 217 7.83 -8.87 -23.17
C ASP A 217 7.80 -7.79 -22.07
N ALA A 218 6.64 -7.14 -21.88
CA ALA A 218 6.45 -6.13 -20.84
C ALA A 218 6.45 -6.76 -19.42
N CYS A 219 5.89 -7.95 -19.24
CA CYS A 219 5.95 -8.69 -17.98
C CYS A 219 7.40 -9.06 -17.63
N ALA A 220 8.18 -9.54 -18.60
CA ALA A 220 9.60 -9.87 -18.40
C ALA A 220 10.42 -8.62 -18.03
N ALA A 221 10.26 -7.52 -18.78
CA ALA A 221 10.92 -6.25 -18.46
C ALA A 221 10.52 -5.70 -17.08
N TYR A 222 9.28 -5.96 -16.64
CA TYR A 222 8.82 -5.58 -15.31
C TYR A 222 9.51 -6.39 -14.21
N ALA A 223 9.67 -7.70 -14.39
CA ALA A 223 10.32 -8.58 -13.42
C ALA A 223 11.82 -8.24 -13.26
N ASP A 224 12.49 -7.90 -14.37
CA ASP A 224 13.92 -7.58 -14.39
C ASP A 224 14.28 -6.26 -13.66
N ARG A 225 13.28 -5.42 -13.33
CA ARG A 225 13.53 -4.17 -12.58
C ARG A 225 14.03 -4.38 -11.14
N GLY A 226 13.84 -5.59 -10.60
CA GLY A 226 14.22 -5.97 -9.24
C GLY A 226 13.41 -5.29 -8.11
N HIS A 227 13.62 -5.82 -6.90
CA HIS A 227 13.29 -5.31 -5.55
C HIS A 227 11.84 -4.99 -5.15
N ALA A 228 10.87 -4.90 -6.06
CA ALA A 228 9.48 -4.59 -5.70
C ALA A 228 8.53 -5.74 -6.06
N ARG A 229 8.07 -6.46 -5.02
CA ARG A 229 7.01 -7.49 -5.07
C ARG A 229 5.59 -6.92 -5.23
N HIS A 230 5.51 -5.60 -5.34
CA HIS A 230 4.29 -4.80 -5.41
C HIS A 230 3.94 -4.48 -6.86
N GLY A 231 2.67 -4.66 -7.22
CA GLY A 231 2.14 -4.29 -8.53
C GLY A 231 2.03 -2.77 -8.70
N ALA A 232 2.63 -2.24 -9.76
CA ALA A 232 2.55 -0.82 -10.11
C ALA A 232 1.21 -0.52 -10.81
N ASP A 233 0.69 0.70 -10.68
CA ASP A 233 -0.62 1.03 -11.26
C ASP A 233 -0.69 0.82 -12.78
N ILE A 234 0.40 1.19 -13.48
CA ILE A 234 0.54 1.01 -14.94
C ILE A 234 0.47 -0.47 -15.37
N LEU A 235 0.81 -1.41 -14.49
CA LEU A 235 0.76 -2.84 -14.77
C LEU A 235 -0.67 -3.32 -15.05
N TRP A 236 -1.64 -2.77 -14.31
CA TRP A 236 -3.06 -3.12 -14.42
C TRP A 236 -3.70 -2.68 -15.73
N THR A 237 -2.98 -1.94 -16.57
CA THR A 237 -3.45 -1.55 -17.90
C THR A 237 -3.38 -2.70 -18.90
N PHE A 238 -2.40 -3.60 -18.79
CA PHE A 238 -2.15 -4.64 -19.81
C PHE A 238 -2.15 -6.08 -19.29
N VAL A 239 -1.91 -6.31 -17.99
CA VAL A 239 -2.00 -7.66 -17.42
C VAL A 239 -3.40 -8.24 -17.65
N SER A 240 -3.46 -9.53 -17.98
CA SER A 240 -4.68 -10.18 -18.51
C SER A 240 -4.97 -11.54 -17.90
N THR A 241 -3.96 -12.22 -17.38
CA THR A 241 -4.02 -13.62 -16.94
C THR A 241 -3.20 -13.81 -15.67
N ALA A 242 -3.46 -14.90 -14.94
CA ALA A 242 -2.61 -15.33 -13.82
C ALA A 242 -1.16 -15.60 -14.24
N GLU A 243 -0.93 -15.98 -15.50
CA GLU A 243 0.40 -16.19 -16.06
C GLU A 243 1.17 -14.87 -16.15
N HIS A 244 0.54 -13.80 -16.65
CA HIS A 244 1.15 -12.46 -16.65
C HIS A 244 1.54 -12.01 -15.24
N LEU A 245 0.69 -12.25 -14.23
CA LEU A 245 1.00 -11.92 -12.84
C LEU A 245 2.25 -12.66 -12.33
N SER A 246 2.31 -13.97 -12.61
CA SER A 246 3.43 -14.83 -12.23
C SER A 246 4.73 -14.37 -12.89
N LEU A 247 4.68 -14.07 -14.20
CA LEU A 247 5.82 -13.56 -14.96
C LEU A 247 6.33 -12.23 -14.42
N CYS A 248 5.45 -11.34 -13.96
CA CYS A 248 5.84 -10.06 -13.38
C CYS A 248 6.50 -10.17 -11.99
N GLY A 249 6.41 -11.33 -11.32
CA GLY A 249 6.91 -11.51 -9.95
C GLY A 249 6.14 -10.68 -8.92
N VAL A 250 4.85 -10.41 -9.15
CA VAL A 250 4.01 -9.61 -8.25
C VAL A 250 3.36 -10.51 -7.21
N GLU A 251 3.72 -10.31 -5.94
CA GLU A 251 3.17 -11.04 -4.79
C GLU A 251 2.13 -10.22 -4.03
N TYR A 252 2.18 -8.88 -4.15
CA TYR A 252 1.29 -7.95 -3.45
C TYR A 252 0.72 -6.90 -4.39
N PHE A 253 -0.54 -6.52 -4.17
CA PHE A 253 -1.25 -5.52 -4.94
C PHE A 253 -0.88 -4.09 -4.54
N ASP A 254 -0.48 -3.86 -3.27
CA ASP A 254 -0.34 -2.53 -2.69
C ASP A 254 0.89 -1.78 -3.20
N HIS A 255 0.72 -0.53 -3.63
CA HIS A 255 1.79 0.40 -4.03
C HIS A 255 1.45 1.77 -3.42
N PRO A 256 2.42 2.65 -3.09
CA PRO A 256 2.14 3.98 -2.49
C PRO A 256 1.20 4.90 -3.28
N GLN A 257 0.86 4.56 -4.53
CA GLN A 257 -0.06 5.28 -5.42
C GLN A 257 -1.35 4.50 -5.71
N PHE A 258 -1.66 3.48 -4.90
CA PHE A 258 -2.84 2.65 -5.02
C PHE A 258 -4.12 3.50 -4.97
N ASP A 259 -5.06 3.24 -5.88
CA ASP A 259 -6.39 3.83 -5.89
C ASP A 259 -7.48 2.79 -6.27
N ALA A 260 -8.75 3.19 -6.14
CA ALA A 260 -9.88 2.36 -6.55
C ALA A 260 -9.87 2.01 -8.05
N GLY A 261 -9.24 2.85 -8.88
CA GLY A 261 -9.10 2.62 -10.30
C GLY A 261 -8.19 1.44 -10.63
N ALA A 262 -7.11 1.25 -9.88
CA ALA A 262 -6.20 0.11 -10.00
C ALA A 262 -6.96 -1.21 -9.80
N VAL A 263 -7.74 -1.28 -8.71
CA VAL A 263 -8.59 -2.44 -8.39
C VAL A 263 -9.64 -2.65 -9.48
N ALA A 264 -10.30 -1.59 -9.95
CA ALA A 264 -11.30 -1.69 -11.00
C ALA A 264 -10.71 -2.26 -12.29
N ARG A 265 -9.54 -1.77 -12.74
CA ARG A 265 -8.84 -2.26 -13.94
C ARG A 265 -8.43 -3.73 -13.81
N ALA A 266 -7.80 -4.08 -12.69
CA ALA A 266 -7.35 -5.45 -12.45
C ALA A 266 -8.54 -6.42 -12.35
N LEU A 267 -9.56 -6.08 -11.58
CA LEU A 267 -10.74 -6.92 -11.36
C LEU A 267 -11.57 -7.10 -12.65
N HIS A 268 -11.68 -6.04 -13.47
CA HIS A 268 -12.38 -6.09 -14.75
C HIS A 268 -11.81 -7.16 -15.70
N VAL A 269 -10.49 -7.35 -15.66
CA VAL A 269 -9.79 -8.20 -16.64
C VAL A 269 -9.47 -9.58 -16.08
N LEU A 270 -8.92 -9.64 -14.86
CA LEU A 270 -8.48 -10.88 -14.21
C LEU A 270 -9.63 -11.63 -13.52
N GLY A 271 -10.68 -10.92 -13.09
CA GLY A 271 -11.79 -11.53 -12.36
C GLY A 271 -11.32 -12.33 -11.15
N ALA A 272 -11.58 -13.64 -11.15
CA ALA A 272 -11.22 -14.55 -10.06
C ALA A 272 -9.72 -14.78 -9.89
N ASP A 273 -8.92 -14.62 -10.95
CA ASP A 273 -7.46 -14.78 -10.90
C ASP A 273 -6.79 -13.70 -10.03
N LEU A 274 -7.50 -12.61 -9.72
CA LEU A 274 -7.02 -11.55 -8.84
C LEU A 274 -7.10 -11.93 -7.34
N LEU A 275 -7.91 -12.93 -6.98
CA LEU A 275 -8.19 -13.25 -5.58
C LEU A 275 -6.92 -13.57 -4.75
N PRO A 276 -5.98 -14.43 -5.20
CA PRO A 276 -4.80 -14.76 -4.41
C PRO A 276 -3.96 -13.53 -4.06
N LEU A 277 -3.89 -12.57 -4.99
CA LEU A 277 -3.13 -11.35 -4.81
C LEU A 277 -3.77 -10.41 -3.78
N LEU A 278 -5.11 -10.27 -3.80
CA LEU A 278 -5.84 -9.49 -2.80
C LEU A 278 -5.71 -10.08 -1.40
N THR A 279 -5.80 -11.41 -1.28
CA THR A 279 -5.68 -12.09 0.02
C THR A 279 -4.26 -11.98 0.57
N ALA A 280 -3.23 -12.21 -0.26
CA ALA A 280 -1.83 -12.06 0.15
C ALA A 280 -1.53 -10.64 0.64
N THR A 281 -2.05 -9.62 -0.06
CA THR A 281 -1.86 -8.21 0.33
C THR A 281 -2.54 -7.86 1.64
N LEU A 282 -3.71 -8.45 1.94
CA LEU A 282 -4.41 -8.24 3.21
C LEU A 282 -3.75 -8.96 4.40
N GLU A 283 -2.95 -9.98 4.11
CA GLU A 283 -2.23 -10.80 5.11
C GLU A 283 -0.78 -10.36 5.33
N ASP A 284 -0.25 -9.51 4.47
CA ASP A 284 1.08 -8.94 4.59
C ASP A 284 1.30 -8.15 5.89
N ASP A 285 2.53 -8.24 6.43
CA ASP A 285 2.92 -7.64 7.70
C ASP A 285 2.94 -6.10 7.67
N ALA A 286 3.27 -5.48 6.52
CA ALA A 286 3.29 -4.03 6.37
C ALA A 286 1.88 -3.41 6.41
N LYS A 287 0.86 -4.23 6.15
CA LYS A 287 -0.59 -3.95 6.13
C LYS A 287 -0.99 -2.72 5.30
N PRO A 288 -1.87 -2.88 4.31
CA PRO A 288 -2.37 -1.74 3.56
C PRO A 288 -3.11 -0.73 4.44
N SER A 289 -3.24 0.49 3.92
CA SER A 289 -4.03 1.56 4.54
C SER A 289 -5.47 1.10 4.84
N ALA A 290 -6.18 1.78 5.74
CA ALA A 290 -7.57 1.43 6.04
C ALA A 290 -8.47 1.50 4.79
N GLU A 291 -8.32 2.56 4.00
CA GLU A 291 -9.06 2.76 2.75
C GLU A 291 -8.74 1.66 1.72
N THR A 292 -7.45 1.34 1.56
CA THR A 292 -6.98 0.25 0.68
C THR A 292 -7.56 -1.10 1.09
N ARG A 293 -7.59 -1.40 2.41
CA ARG A 293 -8.19 -2.64 2.93
C ARG A 293 -9.68 -2.73 2.63
N ASP A 294 -10.40 -1.63 2.79
CA ASP A 294 -11.84 -1.58 2.56
C ASP A 294 -12.15 -1.84 1.07
N LEU A 295 -11.39 -1.23 0.17
CA LEU A 295 -11.46 -1.50 -1.28
C LEU A 295 -11.14 -2.96 -1.63
N MET A 296 -10.14 -3.56 -0.99
CA MET A 296 -9.80 -4.97 -1.22
C MET A 296 -10.90 -5.93 -0.74
N TYR A 297 -11.50 -5.68 0.44
CA TYR A 297 -12.65 -6.47 0.88
C TYR A 297 -13.84 -6.32 -0.06
N GLU A 298 -14.12 -5.08 -0.51
CA GLU A 298 -15.17 -4.81 -1.49
C GLU A 298 -14.94 -5.55 -2.81
N ALA A 299 -13.69 -5.63 -3.27
CA ALA A 299 -13.29 -6.37 -4.47
C ALA A 299 -13.44 -7.88 -4.30
N ILE A 300 -12.99 -8.45 -3.16
CA ILE A 300 -13.18 -9.87 -2.86
C ILE A 300 -14.67 -10.23 -2.87
N GLY A 301 -15.53 -9.38 -2.32
CA GLY A 301 -16.98 -9.57 -2.32
C GLY A 301 -17.66 -9.46 -3.70
N ARG A 302 -16.92 -9.09 -4.76
CA ARG A 302 -17.38 -9.04 -6.17
C ARG A 302 -16.86 -10.19 -7.02
N ILE A 303 -15.92 -10.98 -6.49
CA ILE A 303 -15.39 -12.15 -7.19
C ILE A 303 -16.35 -13.33 -6.92
N PRO A 304 -16.88 -14.01 -7.96
CA PRO A 304 -17.71 -15.20 -7.81
C PRO A 304 -16.85 -16.41 -7.40
N SER A 305 -16.32 -16.39 -6.16
CA SER A 305 -15.38 -17.39 -5.64
C SER A 305 -15.74 -17.80 -4.21
N GLU A 306 -15.91 -19.10 -4.02
CA GLU A 306 -16.16 -19.71 -2.71
C GLU A 306 -14.97 -19.51 -1.77
N THR A 307 -13.74 -19.56 -2.29
CA THR A 307 -12.51 -19.26 -1.54
C THR A 307 -12.52 -17.80 -1.04
N GLY A 308 -12.95 -16.86 -1.89
CA GLY A 308 -13.06 -15.45 -1.50
C GLY A 308 -14.12 -15.24 -0.42
N ILE A 309 -15.28 -15.90 -0.54
CA ILE A 309 -16.35 -15.85 0.46
C ILE A 309 -15.90 -16.50 1.78
N ALA A 310 -15.21 -17.63 1.73
CA ALA A 310 -14.63 -18.28 2.91
C ALA A 310 -13.64 -17.35 3.64
N PHE A 311 -12.76 -16.67 2.90
CA PHE A 311 -11.84 -15.68 3.46
C PHE A 311 -12.57 -14.56 4.22
N LEU A 312 -13.71 -14.09 3.70
CA LEU A 312 -14.56 -13.10 4.38
C LEU A 312 -15.25 -13.69 5.62
N LEU A 313 -15.79 -14.92 5.55
CA LEU A 313 -16.46 -15.60 6.66
C LEU A 313 -15.57 -15.73 7.91
N GLU A 314 -14.29 -16.07 7.70
CA GLU A 314 -13.29 -16.20 8.78
C GLU A 314 -13.00 -14.87 9.49
N ARG A 315 -13.30 -13.73 8.84
CA ARG A 315 -12.91 -12.37 9.29
C ARG A 315 -14.10 -11.48 9.64
N THR A 316 -15.30 -12.06 9.81
CA THR A 316 -16.58 -11.37 10.12
C THR A 316 -16.61 -10.49 11.38
N VAL A 317 -15.59 -10.56 12.25
CA VAL A 317 -15.45 -9.64 13.39
C VAL A 317 -15.21 -8.20 12.91
N ARG A 318 -14.65 -8.01 11.71
CA ARG A 318 -14.39 -6.69 11.11
C ARG A 318 -15.64 -6.18 10.38
N PRO A 319 -16.12 -4.96 10.66
CA PRO A 319 -17.31 -4.41 9.99
C PRO A 319 -17.23 -4.44 8.46
N GLN A 320 -16.08 -4.09 7.90
CA GLN A 320 -15.93 -3.98 6.44
C GLN A 320 -15.95 -5.34 5.74
N THR A 321 -15.39 -6.36 6.39
CA THR A 321 -15.49 -7.74 5.92
C THR A 321 -16.95 -8.24 5.97
N LEU A 322 -17.69 -7.89 7.03
CA LEU A 322 -19.11 -8.22 7.15
C LEU A 322 -19.94 -7.56 6.04
N ASP A 323 -19.69 -6.28 5.75
CA ASP A 323 -20.39 -5.56 4.68
C ASP A 323 -20.07 -6.14 3.30
N ALA A 324 -18.80 -6.47 3.03
CA ALA A 324 -18.39 -7.17 1.81
C ALA A 324 -19.04 -8.56 1.70
N LEU A 325 -19.15 -9.30 2.80
CA LEU A 325 -19.80 -10.61 2.83
C LEU A 325 -21.31 -10.50 2.58
N ARG A 326 -22.00 -9.52 3.17
CA ARG A 326 -23.43 -9.27 2.91
C ARG A 326 -23.66 -8.98 1.42
N GLN A 327 -22.79 -8.15 0.85
CA GLN A 327 -22.78 -7.81 -0.56
C GLN A 327 -22.48 -9.01 -1.47
N ALA A 328 -21.57 -9.90 -1.06
CA ALA A 328 -21.28 -11.15 -1.77
C ALA A 328 -22.47 -12.12 -1.70
N ALA A 329 -23.07 -12.31 -0.52
CA ALA A 329 -24.22 -13.19 -0.31
C ALA A 329 -25.45 -12.78 -1.15
N ALA A 330 -25.68 -11.47 -1.30
CA ALA A 330 -26.75 -10.95 -2.15
C ALA A 330 -26.52 -11.23 -3.65
N ARG A 331 -25.26 -11.26 -4.11
CA ARG A 331 -24.91 -11.49 -5.53
C ARG A 331 -24.69 -12.97 -5.85
N PHE A 332 -24.13 -13.71 -4.89
CA PHE A 332 -23.65 -15.08 -5.02
C PHE A 332 -24.23 -15.98 -3.90
N PRO A 333 -25.56 -16.11 -3.79
CA PRO A 333 -26.20 -16.80 -2.67
C PRO A 333 -25.85 -18.30 -2.60
N VAL A 334 -25.80 -19.01 -3.72
CA VAL A 334 -25.49 -20.46 -3.78
C VAL A 334 -24.02 -20.69 -3.46
N ARG A 335 -23.10 -19.91 -4.04
CA ARG A 335 -21.66 -19.96 -3.72
C ARG A 335 -21.40 -19.62 -2.26
N THR A 336 -22.15 -18.68 -1.70
CA THR A 336 -22.06 -18.35 -0.28
C THR A 336 -22.46 -19.53 0.59
N LEU A 337 -23.56 -20.21 0.26
CA LEU A 337 -23.97 -21.41 0.97
C LEU A 337 -22.95 -22.56 0.83
N ARG A 338 -22.33 -22.76 -0.34
CA ARG A 338 -21.24 -23.74 -0.53
C ARG A 338 -20.02 -23.41 0.33
N ALA A 339 -19.62 -22.14 0.37
CA ALA A 339 -18.53 -21.68 1.24
C ALA A 339 -18.86 -21.91 2.73
N VAL A 340 -20.10 -21.66 3.14
CA VAL A 340 -20.58 -21.98 4.51
C VAL A 340 -20.49 -23.48 4.79
N ALA A 341 -20.95 -24.33 3.86
CA ALA A 341 -20.89 -25.79 3.99
C ALA A 341 -19.46 -26.31 4.12
N ALA A 342 -18.49 -25.66 3.47
CA ALA A 342 -17.08 -26.01 3.54
C ALA A 342 -16.42 -25.54 4.87
N VAL A 343 -16.71 -24.32 5.33
CA VAL A 343 -16.05 -23.71 6.49
C VAL A 343 -16.63 -24.21 7.83
N ALA A 344 -17.96 -24.40 7.91
CA ALA A 344 -18.66 -24.65 9.17
C ALA A 344 -18.15 -25.88 9.98
N PRO A 345 -17.82 -27.04 9.38
CA PRO A 345 -17.36 -28.22 10.13
C PRO A 345 -16.06 -27.99 10.91
N GLY A 346 -15.14 -27.15 10.39
CA GLY A 346 -13.84 -26.88 11.00
C GLY A 346 -13.82 -25.71 11.98
N THR A 347 -14.94 -25.01 12.17
CA THR A 347 -14.96 -23.75 12.93
C THR A 347 -15.43 -23.94 14.38
N ALA A 348 -14.89 -23.14 15.31
CA ALA A 348 -15.30 -23.13 16.72
C ALA A 348 -16.80 -22.83 16.91
N SER A 349 -17.39 -23.33 18.01
CA SER A 349 -18.84 -23.24 18.28
C SER A 349 -19.43 -21.82 18.21
N HIS A 350 -18.73 -20.82 18.74
CA HIS A 350 -19.19 -19.43 18.70
C HIS A 350 -19.21 -18.85 17.27
N ALA A 351 -18.26 -19.25 16.43
CA ALA A 351 -18.19 -18.82 15.04
C ALA A 351 -19.24 -19.55 14.18
N ARG A 352 -19.51 -20.84 14.44
CA ARG A 352 -20.66 -21.55 13.85
C ARG A 352 -21.99 -20.84 14.13
N SER A 353 -22.20 -20.43 15.38
CA SER A 353 -23.40 -19.66 15.77
C SER A 353 -23.53 -18.35 15.01
N ARG A 354 -22.40 -17.66 14.79
CA ARG A 354 -22.37 -16.43 14.00
C ARG A 354 -22.68 -16.70 12.53
N ILE A 355 -22.03 -17.67 11.90
CA ILE A 355 -22.23 -18.03 10.49
C ILE A 355 -23.69 -18.40 10.25
N ALA A 356 -24.29 -19.23 11.12
CA ALA A 356 -25.70 -19.58 11.03
C ALA A 356 -26.63 -18.35 11.16
N GLY A 357 -26.28 -17.41 12.05
CA GLY A 357 -26.98 -16.13 12.17
C GLY A 357 -26.91 -15.32 10.88
N LEU A 358 -25.76 -15.29 10.21
CA LEU A 358 -25.56 -14.57 8.95
C LEU A 358 -26.33 -15.20 7.79
N VAL A 359 -26.39 -16.52 7.69
CA VAL A 359 -27.21 -17.22 6.68
C VAL A 359 -28.68 -16.78 6.77
N ARG A 360 -29.22 -16.71 8.00
CA ARG A 360 -30.58 -16.24 8.27
C ARG A 360 -30.74 -14.74 8.00
N GLU A 361 -29.81 -13.91 8.49
CA GLU A 361 -29.83 -12.45 8.29
C GLU A 361 -29.83 -12.08 6.80
N PHE A 362 -29.04 -12.78 6.00
CA PHE A 362 -28.96 -12.53 4.56
C PHE A 362 -30.10 -13.15 3.77
N GLY A 363 -30.94 -14.00 4.39
CA GLY A 363 -32.09 -14.65 3.75
C GLY A 363 -31.72 -15.62 2.63
N ILE A 364 -30.49 -16.15 2.63
CA ILE A 364 -30.00 -17.01 1.54
C ILE A 364 -30.43 -18.48 1.67
N GLU A 365 -31.05 -18.85 2.79
CA GLU A 365 -31.59 -20.20 3.06
C GLU A 365 -32.62 -20.69 2.03
N GLN A 366 -33.32 -19.77 1.35
CA GLN A 366 -34.22 -20.10 0.24
C GLN A 366 -33.51 -20.78 -0.94
N HIS A 367 -32.17 -20.68 -1.03
CA HIS A 367 -31.36 -21.27 -2.09
C HIS A 367 -30.75 -22.65 -1.73
N LEU A 368 -31.09 -23.23 -0.56
CA LEU A 368 -30.55 -24.54 -0.13
C LEU A 368 -30.84 -25.68 -1.11
N SER A 369 -31.95 -25.63 -1.86
CA SER A 369 -32.29 -26.64 -2.86
C SER A 369 -31.36 -26.63 -4.07
N ALA A 370 -30.58 -25.55 -4.28
CA ALA A 370 -29.62 -25.43 -5.37
C ALA A 370 -28.24 -26.06 -5.04
N LEU A 371 -28.04 -26.50 -3.79
CA LEU A 371 -26.83 -27.22 -3.36
C LEU A 371 -26.94 -28.71 -3.68
N ASP A 372 -25.79 -29.39 -3.77
CA ASP A 372 -25.73 -30.84 -3.69
C ASP A 372 -26.14 -31.34 -2.28
N GLU A 373 -26.47 -32.63 -2.18
CA GLU A 373 -27.01 -33.23 -0.95
C GLU A 373 -26.07 -33.10 0.25
N GLU A 374 -24.77 -33.26 0.03
CA GLU A 374 -23.76 -33.20 1.09
C GLU A 374 -23.62 -31.78 1.62
N SER A 375 -23.45 -30.80 0.72
CA SER A 375 -23.38 -29.39 1.09
C SER A 375 -24.66 -28.92 1.78
N ARG A 376 -25.83 -29.33 1.29
CA ARG A 376 -27.13 -29.00 1.90
C ARG A 376 -27.22 -29.53 3.33
N GLY A 377 -26.92 -30.82 3.54
CA GLY A 377 -26.97 -31.44 4.85
C GLY A 377 -26.08 -30.73 5.88
N ARG A 378 -24.88 -30.29 5.48
CA ARG A 378 -23.96 -29.53 6.34
C ARG A 378 -24.52 -28.18 6.77
N VAL A 379 -25.18 -27.45 5.85
CA VAL A 379 -25.79 -26.16 6.18
C VAL A 379 -27.04 -26.35 7.05
N GLU A 380 -27.86 -27.35 6.76
CA GLU A 380 -29.05 -27.66 7.57
C GLU A 380 -28.66 -28.08 9.00
N GLU A 381 -27.62 -28.89 9.17
CA GLU A 381 -27.08 -29.24 10.49
C GLU A 381 -26.61 -28.00 11.26
N LEU A 382 -25.88 -27.10 10.59
CA LEU A 382 -25.43 -25.84 11.17
C LEU A 382 -26.60 -24.96 11.65
N LEU A 383 -27.65 -24.84 10.82
CA LEU A 383 -28.85 -24.09 11.16
C LEU A 383 -29.59 -24.75 12.32
N ALA A 384 -29.77 -26.07 12.30
CA ALA A 384 -30.43 -26.83 13.36
C ALA A 384 -29.71 -26.68 14.71
N ALA A 385 -28.38 -26.82 14.74
CA ALA A 385 -27.55 -26.72 15.94
C ALA A 385 -27.56 -25.34 16.61
N THR A 386 -28.01 -24.31 15.90
CA THR A 386 -28.04 -22.90 16.36
C THR A 386 -29.46 -22.37 16.50
N SER A 387 -30.45 -23.26 16.50
CA SER A 387 -31.85 -22.92 16.71
C SER A 387 -32.03 -22.31 18.10
N ARG A 388 -32.78 -21.20 18.17
CA ARG A 388 -33.13 -20.58 19.44
C ARG A 388 -34.25 -21.40 20.08
N PHE A 389 -34.05 -21.80 21.33
CA PHE A 389 -35.10 -22.39 22.14
C PHE A 389 -35.83 -21.29 22.89
N GLU A 390 -37.16 -21.33 22.94
CA GLU A 390 -37.93 -20.45 23.82
C GLU A 390 -37.60 -20.81 25.27
N THR A 391 -37.04 -19.85 26.02
CA THR A 391 -36.79 -20.00 27.45
C THR A 391 -37.98 -19.43 28.22
N ALA A 392 -38.72 -20.29 28.92
CA ALA A 392 -39.90 -19.90 29.67
C ALA A 392 -39.61 -18.97 30.88
N GLU A 393 -38.38 -18.98 31.42
CA GLU A 393 -37.98 -18.14 32.56
C GLU A 393 -36.54 -17.58 32.40
N LEU A 394 -36.39 -16.26 32.59
CA LEU A 394 -35.10 -15.56 32.50
C LEU A 394 -34.39 -15.60 33.87
N PRO A 395 -33.18 -16.17 34.00
CA PRO A 395 -32.45 -16.21 35.27
C PRO A 395 -32.21 -14.82 35.88
N ALA A 396 -32.26 -14.70 37.20
CA ALA A 396 -32.17 -13.42 37.92
C ALA A 396 -30.91 -12.58 37.61
N VAL A 397 -29.80 -13.22 37.22
CA VAL A 397 -28.55 -12.53 36.81
C VAL A 397 -28.72 -11.71 35.53
N PHE A 398 -29.66 -12.08 34.66
CA PHE A 398 -30.03 -11.32 33.46
C PHE A 398 -31.21 -10.36 33.71
N ALA A 399 -31.85 -10.44 34.88
CA ALA A 399 -32.92 -9.55 35.31
C ALA A 399 -32.42 -8.28 36.02
N VAL A 400 -31.16 -8.29 36.52
CA VAL A 400 -30.52 -7.12 37.12
C VAL A 400 -29.72 -6.38 36.05
N PRO A 401 -30.05 -5.12 35.74
CA PRO A 401 -29.36 -4.40 34.69
C PRO A 401 -27.89 -4.12 35.02
N PRO A 402 -26.96 -4.22 34.04
CA PRO A 402 -25.52 -4.00 34.26
C PRO A 402 -25.17 -2.54 34.62
N TRP A 403 -26.09 -1.59 34.40
CA TRP A 403 -25.96 -0.19 34.81
C TRP A 403 -26.40 0.08 36.25
N THR A 404 -26.84 -0.95 37.00
CA THR A 404 -27.14 -0.80 38.42
C THR A 404 -25.82 -0.56 39.17
N PRO A 405 -25.62 0.59 39.81
CA PRO A 405 -24.30 1.00 40.29
C PRO A 405 -23.86 0.12 41.47
N PHE A 406 -22.77 -0.63 41.29
CA PHE A 406 -22.02 -1.22 42.39
C PHE A 406 -21.24 -0.10 43.11
N LYS A 407 -21.38 0.02 44.44
CA LYS A 407 -20.54 0.93 45.23
C LYS A 407 -19.10 0.44 45.21
N ALA A 408 -18.26 1.02 44.37
CA ALA A 408 -16.81 0.80 44.43
C ALA A 408 -16.25 1.49 45.69
N ALA A 409 -15.57 0.73 46.55
CA ALA A 409 -14.83 1.30 47.67
C ALA A 409 -13.67 2.16 47.13
N GLY A 410 -13.60 3.43 47.53
CA GLY A 410 -12.50 4.31 47.14
C GLY A 410 -11.19 3.84 47.77
N THR A 411 -10.21 3.44 46.96
CA THR A 411 -8.87 3.12 47.46
C THR A 411 -8.12 4.42 47.76
N THR A 412 -7.74 4.63 49.03
CA THR A 412 -6.88 5.75 49.46
C THR A 412 -5.49 5.59 48.83
N ALA A 413 -4.96 6.68 48.25
CA ALA A 413 -3.61 6.69 47.69
C ALA A 413 -2.55 6.56 48.79
N VAL A 414 -1.49 5.81 48.52
CA VAL A 414 -0.31 5.70 49.40
C VAL A 414 0.66 6.81 49.01
N ALA A 415 1.03 7.66 49.98
CA ALA A 415 1.97 8.76 49.76
C ALA A 415 3.42 8.32 50.03
N GLY A 416 4.38 8.92 49.32
CA GLY A 416 5.81 8.78 49.61
C GLY A 416 6.54 7.61 48.95
N LEU A 417 5.89 6.86 48.06
CA LEU A 417 6.56 5.80 47.27
C LEU A 417 7.42 6.42 46.16
N VAL A 418 8.70 6.04 46.09
CA VAL A 418 9.66 6.53 45.10
C VAL A 418 10.20 5.34 44.30
N PRO A 419 10.03 5.31 42.96
CA PRO A 419 10.58 4.23 42.13
C PRO A 419 12.11 4.21 42.19
N PRO A 420 12.75 3.03 42.00
CA PRO A 420 14.21 2.96 41.90
C PRO A 420 14.70 3.76 40.68
N GLU A 421 15.87 4.38 40.83
CA GLU A 421 16.56 5.06 39.72
C GLU A 421 17.23 3.99 38.82
N ILE A 422 16.53 3.60 37.76
CA ILE A 422 17.00 2.66 36.74
C ILE A 422 17.00 3.39 35.40
N ASP A 423 18.13 3.38 34.72
CA ASP A 423 18.30 3.89 33.35
C ASP A 423 19.42 3.10 32.67
N GLU A 424 19.04 1.97 32.04
CA GLU A 424 19.99 0.99 31.49
C GLU A 424 19.48 0.41 30.16
N LEU A 425 20.42 -0.01 29.30
CA LEU A 425 20.14 -0.87 28.15
C LEU A 425 20.31 -2.36 28.49
N ARG A 426 19.23 -3.13 28.37
CA ARG A 426 19.23 -4.59 28.56
C ARG A 426 18.73 -5.31 27.33
N TRP A 427 19.66 -5.81 26.53
CA TRP A 427 19.42 -6.53 25.28
C TRP A 427 18.97 -7.98 25.52
N ALA A 428 18.11 -8.51 24.64
CA ALA A 428 17.88 -9.94 24.58
C ALA A 428 19.09 -10.64 23.92
N PRO A 429 19.27 -11.97 24.08
CA PRO A 429 20.29 -12.70 23.33
C PRO A 429 20.21 -12.39 21.83
N GLU A 430 21.36 -12.10 21.22
CA GLU A 430 21.54 -11.80 19.78
C GLU A 430 20.83 -10.54 19.25
N GLU A 431 19.97 -9.89 20.04
CA GLU A 431 19.15 -8.75 19.58
C GLU A 431 20.01 -7.55 19.17
N ARG A 432 21.07 -7.25 19.94
CA ARG A 432 21.96 -6.15 19.63
C ARG A 432 22.64 -6.35 18.27
N ASP A 433 23.10 -7.56 18.02
CA ASP A 433 23.77 -7.92 16.76
C ASP A 433 22.76 -7.92 15.60
N ALA A 434 21.54 -8.42 15.84
CA ALA A 434 20.46 -8.40 14.87
C ALA A 434 20.06 -6.97 14.48
N TRP A 435 19.95 -6.05 15.44
CA TRP A 435 19.63 -4.64 15.18
C TRP A 435 20.81 -3.89 14.54
N GLY A 436 22.04 -4.26 14.87
CA GLY A 436 23.26 -3.69 14.28
C GLY A 436 23.55 -4.22 12.86
N THR A 437 22.85 -5.25 12.42
CA THR A 437 23.01 -5.84 11.09
C THR A 437 21.99 -5.23 10.13
N MET A 438 22.48 -4.72 9.00
CA MET A 438 21.61 -4.21 7.95
C MET A 438 20.74 -5.35 7.39
N PRO A 439 19.41 -5.22 7.35
CA PRO A 439 18.53 -6.23 6.76
C PRO A 439 18.95 -6.54 5.33
N GLU A 440 18.90 -7.80 4.88
CA GLU A 440 19.34 -8.20 3.53
C GLU A 440 18.36 -7.79 2.40
N HIS A 441 17.39 -6.94 2.72
CA HIS A 441 16.29 -6.55 1.85
C HIS A 441 15.69 -5.22 2.32
N GLY A 442 15.22 -4.40 1.38
CA GLY A 442 14.58 -3.11 1.64
C GLY A 442 15.36 -1.92 1.08
N TYR A 443 14.74 -0.74 1.09
CA TYR A 443 15.30 0.47 0.46
C TYR A 443 16.70 0.83 0.98
N GLU A 444 16.90 0.75 2.29
CA GLU A 444 18.19 1.02 2.94
C GLU A 444 19.28 0.06 2.46
N TYR A 445 18.98 -1.24 2.34
CA TYR A 445 19.92 -2.23 1.80
C TYR A 445 20.25 -1.95 0.34
N ASP A 446 19.24 -1.80 -0.49
CA ASP A 446 19.38 -1.72 -1.95
C ASP A 446 20.14 -0.45 -2.37
N TYR A 447 19.93 0.67 -1.68
CA TYR A 447 20.52 1.95 -2.05
C TYR A 447 21.87 2.22 -1.36
N ILE A 448 22.00 1.93 -0.06
CA ILE A 448 23.21 2.25 0.71
C ILE A 448 24.32 1.24 0.40
N ARG A 449 24.01 -0.06 0.31
CA ARG A 449 25.02 -1.11 0.08
C ARG A 449 25.56 -1.09 -1.35
N SER A 450 24.73 -0.76 -2.33
CA SER A 450 25.12 -0.71 -3.75
C SER A 450 25.94 0.53 -4.12
N THR A 451 26.02 1.53 -3.23
CA THR A 451 26.75 2.78 -3.46
C THR A 451 27.78 3.04 -2.36
N PRO A 452 28.95 2.36 -2.38
CA PRO A 452 29.96 2.48 -1.32
C PRO A 452 30.49 3.91 -1.09
N THR A 453 30.49 4.76 -2.12
CA THR A 453 30.94 6.16 -2.07
C THR A 453 29.81 7.16 -1.79
N MET A 454 28.63 6.67 -1.40
CA MET A 454 27.44 7.51 -1.20
C MET A 454 27.69 8.60 -0.17
N TRP A 455 28.39 8.29 0.92
CA TRP A 455 28.59 9.24 2.00
C TRP A 455 29.50 10.39 1.58
N GLU A 456 30.57 10.11 0.83
CA GLU A 456 31.46 11.13 0.27
C GLU A 456 30.75 11.96 -0.79
N ARG A 457 29.88 11.33 -1.59
CA ARG A 457 29.13 12.02 -2.65
C ARG A 457 28.03 12.92 -2.11
N MET A 458 27.26 12.45 -1.14
CA MET A 458 26.08 13.17 -0.62
C MET A 458 26.45 14.17 0.48
N MET A 459 27.55 13.93 1.20
CA MET A 459 28.05 14.81 2.27
C MET A 459 29.56 15.03 2.09
N PRO A 460 29.98 15.76 1.03
CA PRO A 460 31.39 15.95 0.68
C PRO A 460 32.16 16.75 1.73
N ASP A 461 31.49 17.69 2.41
CA ASP A 461 32.09 18.57 3.43
C ASP A 461 32.08 17.95 4.83
N GLY A 462 31.67 16.68 4.95
CA GLY A 462 31.53 15.96 6.21
C GLY A 462 30.08 15.82 6.68
N PRO A 463 29.85 15.17 7.84
CA PRO A 463 28.50 14.88 8.32
C PRO A 463 27.66 16.14 8.55
N ASP A 464 26.50 16.20 7.91
CA ASP A 464 25.54 17.29 8.04
C ASP A 464 24.27 16.78 8.75
N PRO A 465 23.95 17.24 9.97
CA PRO A 465 22.79 16.77 10.74
C PRO A 465 21.43 17.11 10.12
N ASP A 466 21.38 18.09 9.21
CA ASP A 466 20.15 18.48 8.51
C ASP A 466 19.96 17.71 7.19
N HIS A 467 20.95 16.91 6.78
CA HIS A 467 20.89 16.14 5.55
C HIS A 467 19.95 14.92 5.64
N TYR A 468 19.18 14.66 4.59
CA TYR A 468 18.21 13.56 4.52
C TYR A 468 18.81 12.18 4.88
N TYR A 469 20.07 11.93 4.48
CA TYR A 469 20.77 10.66 4.75
C TYR A 469 21.58 10.62 6.06
N PHE A 470 21.56 11.67 6.88
CA PHE A 470 22.28 11.70 8.15
C PHE A 470 21.91 10.56 9.14
N PRO A 471 20.63 10.18 9.32
CA PRO A 471 20.30 9.02 10.15
C PRO A 471 20.92 7.72 9.61
N GLY A 472 20.94 7.56 8.28
CA GLY A 472 21.58 6.43 7.61
C GLY A 472 23.09 6.42 7.79
N LEU A 473 23.75 7.59 7.85
CA LEU A 473 25.18 7.68 8.14
C LEU A 473 25.50 7.18 9.56
N LEU A 474 24.68 7.55 10.54
CA LEU A 474 24.83 7.07 11.92
C LEU A 474 24.62 5.55 12.01
N ALA A 475 23.58 5.03 11.35
CA ALA A 475 23.27 3.60 11.40
C ALA A 475 24.28 2.75 10.62
N TRP A 476 24.60 3.15 9.39
CA TRP A 476 25.19 2.30 8.36
C TRP A 476 26.46 2.84 7.71
N GLY A 477 26.86 4.07 8.05
CA GLY A 477 28.08 4.68 7.52
C GLY A 477 29.36 4.03 8.05
N PRO A 478 30.52 4.33 7.47
CA PRO A 478 31.83 3.95 8.00
C PRO A 478 31.98 4.32 9.48
N ASP A 479 32.64 3.45 10.27
CA ASP A 479 32.76 3.60 11.74
C ASP A 479 33.31 4.95 12.19
N ASP A 480 34.34 5.44 11.52
CA ASP A 480 34.97 6.72 11.78
C ASP A 480 34.03 7.90 11.52
N ARG A 481 33.33 7.89 10.38
CA ARG A 481 32.36 8.95 10.02
C ARG A 481 31.11 8.92 10.90
N ALA A 482 30.57 7.75 11.18
CA ALA A 482 29.40 7.60 12.05
C ALA A 482 29.73 8.07 13.49
N ARG A 483 30.93 7.76 13.99
CA ARG A 483 31.41 8.25 15.29
C ARG A 483 31.57 9.77 15.31
N ALA A 484 32.13 10.36 14.26
CA ALA A 484 32.27 11.82 14.13
C ALA A 484 30.92 12.54 13.98
N ALA A 485 29.92 11.88 13.39
CA ALA A 485 28.58 12.40 13.22
C ALA A 485 27.75 12.38 14.51
N LEU A 486 27.97 11.41 15.42
CA LEU A 486 27.15 11.23 16.62
C LEU A 486 27.03 12.50 17.49
N PRO A 487 28.08 13.28 17.78
CA PRO A 487 27.96 14.52 18.56
C PRO A 487 27.08 15.60 17.89
N LEU A 488 26.93 15.58 16.56
CA LEU A 488 26.11 16.54 15.82
C LEU A 488 24.61 16.24 15.93
N TRP A 489 24.27 14.99 16.27
CA TRP A 489 22.88 14.57 16.34
C TRP A 489 22.17 15.10 17.59
N THR A 490 21.24 16.03 17.42
CA THR A 490 20.47 16.64 18.52
C THR A 490 19.28 15.81 19.00
N GLY A 491 19.16 14.55 18.58
CA GLY A 491 18.01 13.70 18.90
C GLY A 491 16.76 13.99 18.07
N LYS A 492 16.94 14.59 16.88
CA LYS A 492 15.88 14.86 15.91
C LYS A 492 16.30 14.37 14.53
N PHE A 493 15.32 13.91 13.76
CA PHE A 493 15.46 13.60 12.34
C PHE A 493 14.22 14.11 11.61
N GLU A 494 14.38 14.63 10.40
CA GLU A 494 13.24 14.90 9.53
C GLU A 494 12.54 13.58 9.18
N TRP A 495 13.31 12.61 8.69
CA TRP A 495 12.85 11.27 8.35
C TRP A 495 13.86 10.20 8.81
N ALA A 496 13.38 9.10 9.37
CA ALA A 496 14.15 7.90 9.68
C ALA A 496 13.20 6.71 9.80
N SER A 497 13.62 5.52 9.39
CA SER A 497 12.90 4.28 9.68
C SER A 497 13.15 3.81 11.11
N THR A 498 12.30 2.93 11.63
CA THR A 498 12.46 2.37 12.98
C THR A 498 13.69 1.45 13.05
N GLU A 499 13.98 0.75 11.97
CA GLU A 499 15.15 -0.08 11.74
C GLU A 499 16.43 0.75 11.84
N THR A 500 16.47 1.91 11.17
CA THR A 500 17.58 2.86 11.28
C THR A 500 17.78 3.33 12.72
N LEU A 501 16.69 3.61 13.46
CA LEU A 501 16.78 4.02 14.85
C LEU A 501 17.29 2.89 15.78
N CYS A 502 16.82 1.66 15.56
CA CYS A 502 17.28 0.46 16.26
C CYS A 502 18.78 0.21 16.01
N ALA A 503 19.24 0.37 14.77
CA ALA A 503 20.64 0.22 14.41
C ALA A 503 21.54 1.27 15.08
N ILE A 504 21.08 2.53 15.14
CA ILE A 504 21.78 3.60 15.90
C ILE A 504 21.89 3.21 17.37
N LEU A 505 20.81 2.71 17.99
CA LEU A 505 20.83 2.28 19.39
C LEU A 505 21.76 1.08 19.60
N ALA A 506 21.74 0.09 18.72
CA ALA A 506 22.61 -1.09 18.80
C ALA A 506 24.10 -0.72 18.67
N ARG A 507 24.39 0.22 17.77
CA ARG A 507 25.75 0.67 17.46
C ARG A 507 26.36 1.54 18.55
N PHE A 508 25.61 2.52 19.07
CA PHE A 508 26.12 3.52 20.00
C PHE A 508 25.70 3.30 21.46
N GLY A 509 24.76 2.38 21.72
CA GLY A 509 24.35 2.00 23.07
C GLY A 509 23.91 3.19 23.90
N GLU A 510 24.48 3.31 25.10
CA GLU A 510 24.12 4.33 26.09
C GLU A 510 24.32 5.77 25.58
N GLU A 511 25.29 6.01 24.69
CA GLU A 511 25.52 7.33 24.11
C GLU A 511 24.34 7.84 23.27
N ALA A 512 23.53 6.92 22.73
CA ALA A 512 22.34 7.21 21.95
C ALA A 512 21.01 7.04 22.72
N ALA A 513 21.01 6.27 23.82
CA ALA A 513 19.81 5.84 24.55
C ALA A 513 18.85 6.99 24.88
N GLY A 514 19.34 8.06 25.52
CA GLY A 514 18.51 9.20 25.88
C GLY A 514 17.89 9.92 24.68
N ARG A 515 18.61 10.02 23.56
CA ARG A 515 18.10 10.66 22.33
C ARG A 515 17.05 9.79 21.63
N VAL A 516 17.27 8.47 21.62
CA VAL A 516 16.31 7.48 21.10
C VAL A 516 15.03 7.50 21.95
N GLN A 517 15.17 7.55 23.27
CA GLN A 517 14.04 7.61 24.20
C GLN A 517 13.14 8.83 23.94
N GLU A 518 13.73 10.00 23.69
CA GLU A 518 12.97 11.21 23.35
C GLU A 518 12.24 11.10 21.99
N LEU A 519 12.81 10.37 21.03
CA LEU A 519 12.17 10.12 19.74
C LEU A 519 10.96 9.19 19.87
N ILE A 520 11.09 8.06 20.59
CA ILE A 520 9.98 7.11 20.76
C ILE A 520 8.82 7.71 21.56
N LYS A 521 9.09 8.66 22.48
CA LYS A 521 8.05 9.42 23.19
C LYS A 521 7.20 10.25 22.23
N LYS A 522 7.85 10.90 21.24
CA LYS A 522 7.19 11.82 20.30
C LYS A 522 6.59 11.11 19.09
N ARG A 523 7.17 9.99 18.66
CA ARG A 523 6.80 9.29 17.42
C ARG A 523 6.38 7.84 17.70
N PRO A 524 5.07 7.53 17.67
CA PRO A 524 4.56 6.18 17.90
C PRO A 524 5.17 5.10 17.00
N SER A 525 5.49 5.44 15.74
CA SER A 525 6.10 4.51 14.77
C SER A 525 7.44 3.92 15.23
N HIS A 526 8.17 4.61 16.11
CA HIS A 526 9.50 4.21 16.59
C HIS A 526 9.48 3.42 17.89
N ARG A 527 8.31 3.20 18.50
CA ARG A 527 8.23 2.61 19.85
C ARG A 527 8.83 1.21 19.97
N ASN A 528 9.00 0.47 18.88
CA ASN A 528 9.72 -0.82 18.94
C ASN A 528 11.16 -0.67 19.45
N ALA A 529 11.81 0.49 19.26
CA ALA A 529 13.13 0.77 19.81
C ALA A 529 13.14 0.89 21.36
N MET A 530 11.97 0.83 22.02
CA MET A 530 11.86 0.85 23.48
C MET A 530 12.23 -0.47 24.16
N LEU A 531 12.24 -1.58 23.42
CA LEU A 531 12.40 -2.94 23.96
C LEU A 531 13.63 -3.13 24.87
N PRO A 532 14.84 -2.66 24.51
CA PRO A 532 16.00 -2.79 25.38
C PRO A 532 16.12 -1.69 26.45
N LEU A 533 15.34 -0.61 26.37
CA LEU A 533 15.44 0.52 27.31
C LEU A 533 14.70 0.19 28.62
N VAL A 534 15.40 0.30 29.76
CA VAL A 534 14.82 0.09 31.09
C VAL A 534 14.91 1.38 31.89
N SER A 535 13.80 2.12 31.93
CA SER A 535 13.66 3.31 32.77
C SER A 535 12.21 3.57 33.14
N LEU A 536 11.98 4.42 34.14
CA LEU A 536 10.63 4.76 34.62
C LEU A 536 9.72 5.29 33.50
N ASP A 537 10.25 6.13 32.62
CA ASP A 537 9.50 6.71 31.51
C ASP A 537 9.11 5.65 30.47
N VAL A 538 9.98 4.66 30.24
CA VAL A 538 9.69 3.53 29.33
C VAL A 538 8.67 2.58 29.96
N ALA A 539 8.77 2.31 31.28
CA ALA A 539 7.79 1.52 32.01
C ALA A 539 6.39 2.16 31.95
N ARG A 540 6.30 3.47 32.15
CA ARG A 540 5.06 4.25 32.02
C ARG A 540 4.50 4.20 30.61
N MET A 541 5.37 4.27 29.60
CA MET A 541 4.98 4.12 28.20
C MET A 541 4.42 2.72 27.93
N ALA A 542 5.10 1.67 28.38
CA ALA A 542 4.64 0.28 28.24
C ALA A 542 3.28 0.07 28.93
N ALA A 543 3.09 0.65 30.12
CA ALA A 543 1.82 0.62 30.84
C ALA A 543 0.69 1.34 30.10
N ASP A 544 0.94 2.52 29.49
CA ASP A 544 -0.05 3.20 28.66
C ASP A 544 -0.43 2.33 27.46
N LEU A 545 0.55 1.70 26.80
CA LEU A 545 0.34 0.84 25.63
C LEU A 545 -0.57 -0.37 25.91
N VAL A 546 -0.51 -0.97 27.10
CA VAL A 546 -1.40 -2.10 27.47
C VAL A 546 -2.89 -1.72 27.35
N SER A 547 -3.22 -0.45 27.62
CA SER A 547 -4.58 0.07 27.53
C SER A 547 -5.03 0.46 26.10
N ARG A 548 -4.13 0.42 25.11
CA ARG A 548 -4.35 0.86 23.71
C ARG A 548 -4.83 -0.28 22.80
N PRO A 549 -5.12 -0.04 21.49
CA PRO A 549 -5.51 -1.07 20.53
C PRO A 549 -4.51 -2.23 20.39
N ARG A 550 -4.90 -3.28 19.67
CA ARG A 550 -4.24 -4.60 19.69
C ARG A 550 -2.72 -4.58 19.42
N GLY A 551 -2.25 -3.76 18.48
CA GLY A 551 -0.82 -3.66 18.12
C GLY A 551 0.03 -3.04 19.24
N ASP A 552 -0.33 -1.83 19.66
CA ASP A 552 0.30 -1.13 20.80
C ASP A 552 0.29 -1.99 22.07
N ARG A 553 -0.83 -2.67 22.35
CA ARG A 553 -0.96 -3.56 23.50
C ARG A 553 0.04 -4.71 23.48
N ALA A 554 0.28 -5.30 22.31
CA ALA A 554 1.23 -6.39 22.17
C ALA A 554 2.66 -5.92 22.50
N LEU A 555 3.05 -4.75 22.01
CA LEU A 555 4.36 -4.15 22.31
C LEU A 555 4.52 -3.84 23.81
N GLY A 556 3.51 -3.22 24.43
CA GLY A 556 3.54 -2.93 25.87
C GLY A 556 3.69 -4.20 26.72
N ARG A 557 2.97 -5.27 26.37
CA ARG A 557 3.09 -6.57 27.04
C ARG A 557 4.45 -7.21 26.83
N ALA A 558 4.98 -7.19 25.61
CA ALA A 558 6.31 -7.74 25.32
C ALA A 558 7.40 -7.08 26.17
N TRP A 559 7.34 -5.75 26.38
CA TRP A 559 8.27 -5.06 27.27
C TRP A 559 8.07 -5.47 28.74
N LEU A 560 6.82 -5.54 29.21
CA LEU A 560 6.50 -5.96 30.59
C LEU A 560 6.98 -7.40 30.88
N ASP A 561 6.75 -8.32 29.95
CA ASP A 561 7.14 -9.73 30.11
C ASP A 561 8.67 -9.88 30.13
N ARG A 562 9.36 -9.08 29.30
CA ARG A 562 10.83 -9.05 29.23
C ARG A 562 11.48 -8.48 30.49
N HIS A 563 10.89 -7.43 31.08
CA HIS A 563 11.47 -6.68 32.20
C HIS A 563 10.59 -6.77 33.46
N ALA A 564 9.97 -7.93 33.72
CA ALA A 564 8.89 -8.07 34.70
C ALA A 564 9.24 -7.56 36.11
N ALA A 565 10.46 -7.82 36.60
CA ALA A 565 10.93 -7.39 37.92
C ALA A 565 11.06 -5.86 38.02
N ASP A 566 11.70 -5.23 37.04
CA ASP A 566 11.88 -3.78 36.99
C ASP A 566 10.56 -3.07 36.69
N ALA A 567 9.76 -3.63 35.79
CA ALA A 567 8.41 -3.15 35.49
C ALA A 567 7.55 -3.07 36.74
N ALA A 568 7.52 -4.14 37.55
CA ALA A 568 6.83 -4.13 38.83
C ALA A 568 7.40 -3.04 39.75
N SER A 569 8.71 -3.03 39.94
CA SER A 569 9.40 -2.06 40.81
C SER A 569 9.13 -0.60 40.41
N LEU A 570 9.14 -0.29 39.11
CA LEU A 570 8.93 1.06 38.58
C LEU A 570 7.45 1.50 38.61
N LEU A 571 6.49 0.57 38.46
CA LEU A 571 5.06 0.89 38.31
C LEU A 571 4.25 0.81 39.60
N ILE A 572 4.72 0.11 40.64
CA ILE A 572 4.02 0.03 41.95
C ILE A 572 3.72 1.42 42.54
N PRO A 573 4.68 2.38 42.57
CA PRO A 573 4.40 3.73 43.05
C PRO A 573 3.28 4.44 42.28
N ASP A 574 3.22 4.26 40.95
CA ASP A 574 2.19 4.85 40.11
C ASP A 574 0.81 4.19 40.34
N ALA A 575 0.76 2.87 40.57
CA ALA A 575 -0.47 2.10 40.82
C ALA A 575 -1.10 2.39 42.20
N LEU A 576 -0.27 2.71 43.20
CA LEU A 576 -0.71 3.08 44.56
C LEU A 576 -0.83 4.59 44.76
N GLY A 577 -0.42 5.39 43.77
CA GLY A 577 -0.48 6.84 43.79
C GLY A 577 -1.89 7.44 43.62
N LYS A 578 -1.93 8.74 43.29
CA LYS A 578 -3.19 9.49 43.12
C LYS A 578 -4.06 8.90 42.01
N ALA A 579 -5.38 8.99 42.17
CA ALA A 579 -6.31 8.59 41.12
C ALA A 579 -6.08 9.39 39.83
N GLY A 580 -6.01 8.69 38.69
CA GLY A 580 -5.76 9.30 37.39
C GLY A 580 -5.39 8.26 36.33
N LYS A 581 -5.12 8.74 35.11
CA LYS A 581 -4.78 7.88 33.97
C LYS A 581 -3.56 7.01 34.25
N GLN A 582 -2.52 7.60 34.84
CA GLN A 582 -1.27 6.92 35.16
C GLN A 582 -1.47 5.75 36.12
N ARG A 583 -2.30 5.93 37.15
CA ARG A 583 -2.69 4.87 38.08
C ARG A 583 -3.42 3.73 37.36
N LEU A 584 -4.35 4.04 36.47
CA LEU A 584 -5.10 3.03 35.71
C LEU A 584 -4.17 2.20 34.81
N SER A 585 -3.31 2.87 34.04
CA SER A 585 -2.32 2.21 33.19
C SER A 585 -1.36 1.31 33.99
N ALA A 586 -0.84 1.82 35.11
CA ALA A 586 0.04 1.04 35.99
C ALA A 586 -0.71 -0.17 36.58
N VAL A 587 -1.94 -0.01 37.06
CA VAL A 587 -2.77 -1.12 37.58
C VAL A 587 -2.99 -2.19 36.52
N ASP A 588 -3.32 -1.82 35.28
CA ASP A 588 -3.57 -2.81 34.22
C ASP A 588 -2.28 -3.52 33.78
N ALA A 589 -1.13 -2.83 33.78
CA ALA A 589 0.18 -3.44 33.59
C ALA A 589 0.54 -4.43 34.73
N LEU A 590 0.33 -4.05 35.99
CA LEU A 590 0.59 -4.92 37.13
C LEU A 590 -0.37 -6.12 37.19
N LYS A 591 -1.62 -5.97 36.73
CA LYS A 591 -2.55 -7.11 36.56
C LYS A 591 -2.05 -8.10 35.51
N HIS A 592 -1.49 -7.60 34.40
CA HIS A 592 -0.85 -8.43 33.38
C HIS A 592 0.32 -9.21 33.98
N LEU A 593 1.22 -8.54 34.70
CA LEU A 593 2.33 -9.21 35.40
C LEU A 593 1.83 -10.25 36.42
N ALA A 594 0.82 -9.91 37.21
CA ALA A 594 0.25 -10.81 38.22
C ALA A 594 -0.42 -12.06 37.62
N ALA A 595 -0.96 -11.96 36.41
CA ALA A 595 -1.53 -13.11 35.71
C ALA A 595 -0.46 -14.10 35.23
N THR A 596 0.77 -13.60 34.99
CA THR A 596 1.93 -14.41 34.58
C THR A 596 2.71 -14.94 35.78
N ASP A 597 3.08 -14.07 36.71
CA ASP A 597 3.84 -14.40 37.92
C ASP A 597 3.43 -13.48 39.09
N ARG A 598 2.49 -13.99 39.91
CA ARG A 598 2.03 -13.25 41.08
C ARG A 598 3.10 -13.13 42.17
N ALA A 599 3.94 -14.15 42.34
CA ALA A 599 4.93 -14.20 43.41
C ALA A 599 5.99 -13.11 43.23
N LEU A 600 6.44 -12.90 41.99
CA LEU A 600 7.34 -11.80 41.65
C LEU A 600 6.75 -10.43 42.01
N LEU A 601 5.48 -10.19 41.70
CA LEU A 601 4.83 -8.92 42.02
C LEU A 601 4.76 -8.70 43.54
N ASP A 602 4.39 -9.72 44.29
CA ASP A 602 4.30 -9.64 45.75
C ASP A 602 5.69 -9.41 46.38
N GLU A 603 6.75 -10.03 45.85
CA GLU A 603 8.15 -9.79 46.25
C GLU A 603 8.57 -8.32 46.01
N ARG A 604 8.28 -7.78 44.82
CA ARG A 604 8.60 -6.38 44.49
C ARG A 604 7.76 -5.38 45.27
N ALA A 605 6.52 -5.72 45.59
CA ALA A 605 5.66 -4.91 46.46
C ALA A 605 6.20 -4.86 47.89
N ALA A 606 6.67 -5.98 48.44
CA ALA A 606 7.25 -6.02 49.78
C ALA A 606 8.48 -5.11 49.96
N ALA A 607 9.20 -4.81 48.87
CA ALA A 607 10.32 -3.86 48.91
C ALA A 607 9.89 -2.41 49.24
N TYR A 608 8.60 -2.09 49.09
CA TYR A 608 8.02 -0.77 49.39
C TYR A 608 7.40 -0.64 50.78
N GLY A 609 7.32 -1.73 51.57
CA GLY A 609 6.68 -1.78 52.89
C GLY A 609 5.30 -2.40 52.83
#